data_AF-A0A2H0GRU5-F1
#
_entry.id   AF-A0A2H0GRU5-F1
#
_cell.length_a   1.000
_cell.length_b   1.000
_cell.length_c   1.000
_cell.angle_alpha   90.00
_cell.angle_beta   90.00
_cell.angle_gamma   90.00
#
_symmetry.space_group_name_H-M   'P 1'
#
loop_
_entity.id
_entity.type
_entity.pdbx_description
1 polymer ?
#
loop_
_entity_poly.entity_id
_entity_poly.type
_entity_poly.pdbx_seq_one_letter_code
_entity_poly.pdbx_strand_id
1 'polypeptide(L)'
;MREKSSTQQADLFTGDNLSYRTLLTNDWQSSEKEVIEFYNQRGSSEKTFDVMNNDFGWKQMPCSFMNENTSFMILMAMAKNFYNYFVEKVSKVFTNIKPTTRLKGFIFRFISVAGKWVFKARQWVLKLYTDRPYDRLVF
;
A
#
# COMPACT_ATOMS: atom_id res chain seq x y z
N MET A 1 11.47 24.76 5.11
CA MET A 1 10.93 24.16 6.35
C MET A 1 12.06 24.00 7.37
N ARG A 2 11.81 24.30 8.65
CA ARG A 2 12.78 24.15 9.75
C ARG A 2 12.37 22.96 10.61
N GLU A 3 13.24 21.99 10.78
CA GLU A 3 13.03 20.83 11.65
C GLU A 3 14.15 20.77 12.68
N LYS A 4 13.87 20.34 13.91
CA LYS A 4 14.96 20.10 14.88
C LYS A 4 15.78 18.92 14.41
N SER A 5 17.10 19.10 14.30
CA SER A 5 17.98 18.00 13.96
C SER A 5 17.98 16.96 15.10
N SER A 6 18.17 15.68 14.74
CA SER A 6 18.23 14.57 15.69
C SER A 6 19.47 14.61 16.60
N THR A 7 20.47 15.41 16.24
CA THR A 7 21.74 15.51 16.94
C THR A 7 21.72 16.76 17.81
N GLN A 8 22.11 16.72 19.09
CA GLN A 8 22.12 17.91 19.97
C GLN A 8 23.25 18.92 19.65
N GLN A 9 24.02 18.68 18.59
CA GLN A 9 25.20 19.46 18.24
C GLN A 9 24.80 20.59 17.29
N ALA A 10 25.20 21.82 17.62
CA ALA A 10 24.96 22.97 16.76
C ALA A 10 25.80 22.85 15.48
N ASP A 11 25.19 23.15 14.33
CA ASP A 11 25.86 23.10 13.04
C ASP A 11 26.91 24.22 12.94
N LEU A 12 28.11 23.89 12.48
CA LEU A 12 29.28 24.77 12.53
C LEU A 12 29.11 26.05 11.70
N PHE A 13 28.28 26.00 10.66
CA PHE A 13 28.04 27.11 9.74
C PHE A 13 26.82 27.95 10.10
N THR A 14 25.81 27.33 10.71
CA THR A 14 24.52 27.98 10.94
C THR A 14 24.32 28.39 12.41
N GLY A 15 25.11 27.83 13.34
CA GLY A 15 25.00 28.09 14.78
C GLY A 15 23.74 27.51 15.45
N ASP A 16 22.80 27.01 14.65
CA ASP A 16 21.53 26.44 15.07
C ASP A 16 21.55 24.91 14.94
N ASN A 17 20.66 24.27 15.71
CA ASN A 17 20.39 22.84 15.60
C ASN A 17 19.12 22.56 14.78
N LEU A 18 19.03 23.21 13.62
CA LEU A 18 17.86 23.16 12.74
C LEU A 18 18.27 22.62 11.38
N SER A 19 17.56 21.59 10.91
CA SER A 19 17.63 21.11 9.54
C SER A 19 16.77 22.01 8.66
N TYR A 20 17.43 22.68 7.72
CA TYR A 20 16.79 23.50 6.70
C TYR A 20 16.53 22.64 5.46
N ARG A 21 15.26 22.55 5.06
CA ARG A 21 14.86 21.90 3.80
C ARG A 21 14.49 22.95 2.77
N THR A 22 15.12 22.88 1.61
CA THR A 22 14.90 23.76 0.45
C THR A 22 14.11 23.01 -0.62
N LEU A 23 13.14 23.71 -1.23
CA LEU A 23 12.39 23.23 -2.38
C LEU A 23 12.86 24.04 -3.60
N LEU A 24 13.31 23.34 -4.64
CA LEU A 24 13.61 23.94 -5.93
C LEU A 24 12.48 23.53 -6.90
N THR A 25 11.80 24.51 -7.49
CA THR A 25 10.72 24.26 -8.46
C THR A 25 10.92 25.13 -9.70
N ASN A 26 10.48 24.63 -10.85
CA ASN A 26 10.36 25.38 -12.09
C ASN A 26 8.98 26.04 -12.27
N ASP A 27 8.11 25.90 -11.26
CA ASP A 27 6.79 26.51 -11.22
C ASP A 27 6.90 27.96 -10.77
N TRP A 28 6.53 28.88 -11.68
CA TRP A 28 6.54 30.33 -11.46
C TRP A 28 5.13 30.90 -11.24
N GLN A 29 4.08 30.07 -11.35
CA GLN A 29 2.69 30.51 -11.31
C GLN A 29 2.01 30.20 -9.99
N SER A 30 2.33 29.07 -9.38
CA SER A 30 1.75 28.67 -8.09
C SER A 30 2.29 29.51 -6.94
N SER A 31 1.46 29.71 -5.92
CA SER A 31 1.88 30.34 -4.68
C SER A 31 2.86 29.46 -3.88
N GLU A 32 3.68 30.05 -3.02
CA GLU A 32 4.62 29.32 -2.16
C GLU A 32 3.91 28.22 -1.34
N LYS A 33 2.70 28.51 -0.85
CA LYS A 33 1.90 27.56 -0.08
C LYS A 33 1.47 26.36 -0.93
N GLU A 34 1.01 26.58 -2.15
CA GLU A 34 0.62 25.51 -3.08
C GLU A 34 1.82 24.64 -3.46
N VAL A 35 3.00 25.24 -3.69
CA VAL A 35 4.25 24.50 -3.94
C VAL A 35 4.62 23.61 -2.76
N ILE A 36 4.48 24.12 -1.52
CA ILE A 36 4.73 23.35 -0.30
C ILE A 36 3.71 22.21 -0.16
N GLU A 37 2.42 22.49 -0.36
CA GLU A 37 1.36 21.48 -0.27
C GLU A 37 1.55 20.38 -1.32
N PHE A 38 1.88 20.74 -2.56
CA PHE A 38 2.20 19.81 -3.64
C PHE A 38 3.40 18.94 -3.27
N TYR A 39 4.50 19.52 -2.79
CA TYR A 39 5.67 18.75 -2.38
C TYR A 39 5.35 17.79 -1.22
N ASN A 40 4.54 18.23 -0.25
CA ASN A 40 4.16 17.41 0.90
C ASN A 40 3.35 16.16 0.49
N GLN A 41 2.67 16.16 -0.66
CA GLN A 41 1.99 14.96 -1.18
C GLN A 41 2.95 13.80 -1.46
N ARG A 42 4.25 14.06 -1.65
CA ARG A 42 5.29 13.03 -1.82
C ARG A 42 5.34 12.03 -0.67
N GLY A 43 5.04 12.44 0.56
CA GLY A 43 4.99 11.51 1.71
C GLY A 43 3.96 10.39 1.52
N SER A 44 2.89 10.64 0.78
CA SER A 44 1.90 9.60 0.41
C SER A 44 2.47 8.59 -0.59
N SER A 45 3.40 9.02 -1.44
CA SER A 45 4.10 8.14 -2.38
C SER A 45 5.03 7.18 -1.65
N GLU A 46 5.72 7.62 -0.59
CA GLU A 46 6.59 6.74 0.22
C GLU A 46 5.82 5.57 0.83
N LYS A 47 4.63 5.85 1.37
CA LYS A 47 3.73 4.80 1.87
C LYS A 47 3.31 3.82 0.76
N THR A 48 3.11 4.31 -0.46
CA THR A 48 2.78 3.45 -1.61
C THR A 48 3.96 2.55 -1.97
N PHE A 49 5.18 3.06 -1.99
CA PHE A 49 6.38 2.25 -2.23
C PHE A 49 6.59 1.19 -1.14
N ASP A 50 6.34 1.53 0.14
CA ASP A 50 6.36 0.54 1.23
C ASP A 50 5.33 -0.59 1.03
N VAL A 51 4.13 -0.26 0.55
CA VAL A 51 3.11 -1.26 0.17
C VAL A 51 3.63 -2.15 -0.95
N MET A 52 4.11 -1.55 -2.04
CA MET A 52 4.57 -2.30 -3.21
C MET A 52 5.74 -3.24 -2.87
N ASN A 53 6.68 -2.76 -2.05
CA ASN A 53 7.85 -3.53 -1.64
C ASN A 53 7.51 -4.74 -0.79
N ASN A 54 6.66 -4.55 0.23
CA ASN A 54 6.39 -5.60 1.22
C ASN A 54 5.24 -6.53 0.82
N ASP A 55 4.21 -6.02 0.15
CA ASP A 55 3.01 -6.80 -0.17
C ASP A 55 3.02 -7.33 -1.61
N PHE A 56 3.65 -6.61 -2.54
CA PHE A 56 3.62 -6.91 -3.98
C PHE A 56 5.00 -7.28 -4.54
N GLY A 57 5.96 -7.61 -3.67
CA GLY A 57 7.22 -8.25 -4.05
C GLY A 57 8.22 -7.35 -4.77
N TRP A 58 8.03 -6.03 -4.83
CA TRP A 58 9.02 -5.13 -5.46
C TRP A 58 10.40 -5.17 -4.78
N LYS A 59 10.46 -5.59 -3.51
CA LYS A 59 11.72 -5.79 -2.78
C LYS A 59 12.51 -7.01 -3.26
N GLN A 60 11.84 -8.05 -3.77
CA GLN A 60 12.46 -9.30 -4.18
C GLN A 60 12.08 -9.61 -5.63
N MET A 61 12.89 -9.08 -6.53
CA MET A 61 12.72 -9.25 -7.97
C MET A 61 12.98 -10.71 -8.40
N PRO A 62 12.10 -11.33 -9.19
CA PRO A 62 12.18 -12.76 -9.51
C PRO A 62 13.18 -13.10 -10.61
N CYS A 63 13.56 -12.14 -11.47
CA CYS A 63 14.37 -12.39 -12.65
C CYS A 63 15.77 -11.75 -12.54
N SER A 64 16.72 -12.26 -13.31
CA SER A 64 18.08 -11.70 -13.40
C SER A 64 18.14 -10.47 -14.31
N PHE A 65 17.22 -10.36 -15.28
CA PHE A 65 17.23 -9.29 -16.28
C PHE A 65 16.28 -8.14 -15.91
N MET A 66 16.72 -6.90 -16.18
CA MET A 66 16.00 -5.68 -15.82
C MET A 66 14.67 -5.52 -16.57
N ASN A 67 14.62 -5.89 -17.85
CA ASN A 67 13.40 -5.82 -18.67
C ASN A 67 12.29 -6.75 -18.14
N GLU A 68 12.66 -7.95 -17.70
CA GLU A 68 11.74 -8.91 -17.09
C GLU A 68 11.23 -8.40 -15.73
N ASN A 69 12.13 -7.87 -14.90
CA ASN A 69 11.76 -7.28 -13.62
C ASN A 69 10.89 -6.02 -13.77
N THR A 70 11.12 -5.21 -14.80
CA THR A 70 10.27 -4.05 -15.12
C THR A 70 8.86 -4.50 -15.45
N SER A 71 8.73 -5.55 -16.27
CA SER A 71 7.43 -6.16 -16.60
C SER A 71 6.73 -6.71 -15.35
N PHE A 72 7.47 -7.40 -14.49
CA PHE A 72 6.97 -7.86 -13.19
C PHE A 72 6.48 -6.71 -12.30
N MET A 73 7.26 -5.64 -12.17
CA MET A 73 6.88 -4.49 -11.35
C MET A 73 5.58 -3.84 -11.84
N ILE A 74 5.43 -3.68 -13.16
CA ILE A 74 4.21 -3.15 -13.78
C ILE A 74 3.01 -4.06 -13.51
N LEU A 75 3.16 -5.38 -13.71
CA LEU A 75 2.10 -6.35 -13.42
C LEU A 75 1.66 -6.28 -11.96
N MET A 76 2.62 -6.20 -11.04
CA MET A 76 2.33 -6.11 -9.61
C MET A 76 1.66 -4.78 -9.23
N ALA A 77 1.97 -3.67 -9.91
CA ALA A 77 1.25 -2.40 -9.75
C ALA A 77 -0.22 -2.51 -10.21
N MET A 78 -0.48 -3.19 -11.32
CA MET A 78 -1.85 -3.47 -11.77
C MET A 78 -2.58 -4.37 -10.76
N ALA A 79 -1.92 -5.40 -10.24
CA ALA A 79 -2.47 -6.28 -9.21
C ALA A 79 -2.85 -5.51 -7.93
N LYS A 80 -2.04 -4.51 -7.55
CA LYS A 80 -2.36 -3.62 -6.42
C LYS A 80 -3.62 -2.79 -6.66
N ASN A 81 -3.83 -2.29 -7.88
CA ASN A 81 -5.05 -1.56 -8.21
C ASN A 81 -6.29 -2.46 -8.13
N PHE A 82 -6.19 -3.69 -8.63
CA PHE A 82 -7.24 -4.68 -8.50
C PHE A 82 -7.52 -5.04 -7.04
N TYR A 83 -6.47 -5.28 -6.24
CA TYR A 83 -6.59 -5.56 -4.81
C TYR A 83 -7.30 -4.43 -4.07
N ASN A 84 -6.96 -3.17 -4.35
CA ASN A 84 -7.61 -2.01 -3.74
C ASN A 84 -9.12 -2.00 -4.02
N TYR A 85 -9.51 -2.23 -5.27
CA TYR A 85 -10.93 -2.33 -5.64
C TYR A 85 -11.63 -3.48 -4.92
N PHE A 86 -10.99 -4.65 -4.87
CA PHE A 86 -11.54 -5.84 -4.24
C PHE A 86 -11.70 -5.68 -2.73
N VAL A 87 -10.68 -5.18 -2.04
CA VAL A 87 -10.72 -5.01 -0.58
C VAL A 87 -11.75 -3.96 -0.17
N GLU A 88 -11.98 -2.94 -1.01
CA GLU A 88 -13.06 -1.98 -0.78
C GLU A 88 -14.43 -2.66 -0.79
N LYS A 89 -14.71 -3.51 -1.79
CA LYS A 89 -15.96 -4.29 -1.86
C LYS A 89 -16.11 -5.22 -0.66
N VAL A 90 -15.06 -5.96 -0.31
CA VAL A 90 -15.09 -6.88 0.84
C VAL A 90 -15.29 -6.13 2.16
N SER A 91 -14.68 -4.96 2.33
CA SER A 91 -14.78 -4.15 3.55
C SER A 91 -16.21 -3.65 3.85
N LYS A 92 -17.08 -3.59 2.84
CA LYS A 92 -18.50 -3.23 3.01
C LYS A 92 -19.30 -4.35 3.69
N VAL A 93 -18.82 -5.60 3.61
CA VAL A 93 -19.49 -6.78 4.16
C VAL A 93 -18.78 -7.27 5.44
N PHE A 94 -17.45 -7.19 5.49
CA PHE A 94 -16.64 -7.67 6.60
C PHE A 94 -16.25 -6.54 7.55
N THR A 95 -16.81 -6.52 8.77
CA THR A 95 -16.50 -5.52 9.80
C THR A 95 -15.02 -5.49 10.19
N ASN A 96 -14.33 -6.63 10.10
CA ASN A 96 -12.94 -6.78 10.52
C ASN A 96 -11.92 -6.46 9.41
N ILE A 97 -12.37 -6.04 8.22
CA ILE A 97 -11.51 -5.70 7.07
C ILE A 97 -11.80 -4.26 6.69
N LYS A 98 -10.77 -3.41 6.73
CA LYS A 98 -10.86 -2.01 6.28
C LYS A 98 -10.36 -1.89 4.82
N PRO A 99 -10.79 -0.89 4.04
CA PRO A 99 -10.25 -0.63 2.70
C PRO A 99 -8.72 -0.44 2.68
N THR A 100 -8.15 0.02 3.79
CA THR A 100 -6.71 0.27 3.98
C THR A 100 -5.93 -0.95 4.48
N THR A 101 -6.57 -2.13 4.55
CA THR A 101 -5.93 -3.35 5.07
C THR A 101 -4.82 -3.82 4.14
N ARG A 102 -3.63 -4.08 4.70
CA ARG A 102 -2.47 -4.64 3.99
C ARG A 102 -2.73 -6.08 3.55
N LEU A 103 -2.06 -6.52 2.48
CA LEU A 103 -2.32 -7.82 1.85
C LEU A 103 -2.18 -8.99 2.81
N LYS A 104 -1.12 -9.02 3.62
CA LYS A 104 -0.91 -10.07 4.63
C LYS A 104 -2.05 -10.15 5.64
N GLY A 105 -2.52 -8.99 6.12
CA GLY A 105 -3.64 -8.91 7.04
C GLY A 105 -4.95 -9.36 6.40
N PHE A 106 -5.13 -9.04 5.11
CA PHE A 106 -6.27 -9.50 4.33
C PHE A 106 -6.26 -11.03 4.14
N ILE A 107 -5.12 -11.62 3.73
CA ILE A 107 -4.98 -13.08 3.59
C ILE A 107 -5.37 -13.78 4.89
N PHE A 108 -4.85 -13.31 6.03
CA PHE A 108 -5.16 -13.92 7.33
C PHE A 108 -6.65 -13.81 7.71
N ARG A 109 -7.29 -12.67 7.44
CA ARG A 109 -8.68 -12.41 7.84
C ARG A 109 -9.73 -12.92 6.85
N PHE A 110 -9.38 -13.07 5.58
CA PHE A 110 -10.31 -13.42 4.52
C PHE A 110 -10.02 -14.77 3.87
N ILE A 111 -8.76 -15.13 3.66
CA ILE A 111 -8.38 -16.34 2.92
C ILE A 111 -8.11 -17.51 3.87
N SER A 112 -7.44 -17.27 4.99
CA SER A 112 -7.08 -18.29 5.97
C SER A 112 -8.31 -18.75 6.78
N VAL A 113 -9.13 -19.59 6.16
CA VAL A 113 -10.32 -20.21 6.73
C VAL A 113 -10.30 -21.70 6.44
N ALA A 114 -10.58 -22.51 7.46
CA ALA A 114 -10.75 -23.95 7.27
C ALA A 114 -11.99 -24.23 6.41
N GLY A 115 -11.81 -25.05 5.38
CA GLY A 115 -12.89 -25.43 4.49
C GLY A 115 -12.72 -26.84 3.95
N LYS A 116 -13.80 -27.40 3.42
CA LYS A 116 -13.82 -28.71 2.78
C LYS A 116 -14.61 -28.63 1.48
N TRP A 117 -14.04 -29.17 0.41
CA TRP A 117 -14.77 -29.41 -0.84
C TRP A 117 -15.72 -30.59 -0.66
N VAL A 118 -16.99 -30.38 -0.93
CA VAL A 118 -18.04 -31.40 -0.85
C VAL A 118 -18.76 -31.47 -2.18
N PHE A 119 -18.88 -32.68 -2.72
CA PHE A 119 -19.67 -32.91 -3.93
C PHE A 119 -21.14 -33.15 -3.54
N LYS A 120 -22.04 -32.26 -3.96
CA LYS A 120 -23.48 -32.34 -3.69
C LYS A 120 -24.26 -31.86 -4.90
N ALA A 121 -25.37 -32.53 -5.23
CA ALA A 121 -26.24 -32.15 -6.35
C ALA A 121 -25.49 -31.94 -7.69
N ARG A 122 -24.56 -32.83 -8.01
CA ARG A 122 -23.70 -32.80 -9.22
C ARG A 122 -22.79 -31.57 -9.31
N GLN A 123 -22.55 -30.86 -8.21
CA GLN A 123 -21.69 -29.69 -8.15
C GLN A 123 -20.68 -29.80 -6.99
N TRP A 124 -19.48 -29.25 -7.20
CA TRP A 124 -18.50 -29.05 -6.13
C TRP A 124 -18.83 -27.78 -5.37
N VAL A 125 -19.05 -27.91 -4.07
CA VAL A 125 -19.34 -26.79 -3.17
C VAL A 125 -18.24 -26.70 -2.13
N LEU A 126 -17.66 -25.51 -1.97
CA LEU A 126 -16.70 -25.23 -0.90
C LEU A 126 -17.46 -24.91 0.38
N LYS A 127 -17.42 -25.83 1.36
CA LYS A 127 -17.97 -25.58 2.69
C LYS A 127 -16.92 -24.94 3.57
N LEU A 128 -17.17 -23.72 4.03
CA LEU A 128 -16.31 -23.00 4.97
C LEU A 128 -16.79 -23.23 6.41
N TYR A 129 -15.86 -23.47 7.34
CA TYR A 129 -16.16 -23.69 8.75
C TYR A 129 -15.92 -22.40 9.55
N THR A 130 -16.80 -21.41 9.34
CA THR A 130 -16.69 -20.09 9.96
C THR A 130 -18.03 -19.36 9.96
N ASP A 131 -18.24 -18.49 10.94
CA ASP A 131 -19.43 -17.62 11.04
C ASP A 131 -19.27 -16.29 10.28
N ARG A 132 -18.18 -16.15 9.52
CA ARG A 132 -17.92 -14.95 8.72
C ARG A 132 -18.90 -14.86 7.54
N PRO A 133 -19.34 -13.66 7.16
CA PRO A 133 -20.44 -13.44 6.21
C PRO A 133 -20.02 -13.59 4.73
N TYR A 134 -19.41 -14.72 4.37
CA TYR A 134 -19.01 -15.00 2.97
C TYR A 134 -20.21 -15.12 2.03
N ASP A 135 -21.35 -15.55 2.55
CA ASP A 135 -22.64 -15.66 1.86
C ASP A 135 -23.21 -14.30 1.41
N ARG A 136 -22.81 -13.22 2.09
CA ARG A 136 -23.28 -11.84 1.79
C ARG A 136 -22.44 -11.12 0.76
N LEU A 137 -21.36 -11.73 0.26
CA LEU A 137 -20.53 -11.15 -0.79
C LEU A 137 -21.24 -11.27 -2.13
N VAL A 138 -21.63 -10.12 -2.70
CA VAL A 138 -22.15 -10.01 -4.06
C VAL A 138 -21.13 -9.22 -4.88
N PHE A 139 -20.63 -9.82 -5.95
CA PHE A 139 -19.63 -9.23 -6.85
C PHE A 139 -20.28 -8.67 -8.11
#